data_AF-A0A7W1Q2C6-F1
#
_entry.id   AF-A0A7W1Q2C6-F1
#
_cell.length_a   1.000
_cell.length_b   1.000
_cell.length_c   1.000
_cell.angle_alpha   90.00
_cell.angle_beta   90.00
_cell.angle_gamma   90.00
#
_symmetry.space_group_name_H-M   'P 1'
#
loop_
_entity.id
_entity.type
_entity.pdbx_description
1 polymer ?
#
loop_
_entity_poly.entity_id
_entity_poly.type
_entity_poly.pdbx_seq_one_letter_code
_entity_poly.pdbx_strand_id
1 'polypeptide(L)'
;MVARATSWSLPAVGAASWCAVFAAVHLFWAVGGSTGLASAAGSEMVTDRPTVFVVFGLFGVAALLLAGIMLIMAAVGAIGPVRLSRVANAVVVVVGGSLVIRGLLLEVLLGTDTGGLRTSIGPLESAWSLALWNPWFAIGGVLFLWTALRVRRMRRRAHSSG
;
A
#
# COMPACT_ATOMS: atom_id res chain seq x y z
N MET A 1 -2.12 2.27 -35.31
CA MET A 1 -2.20 2.67 -33.88
C MET A 1 -3.15 1.72 -33.18
N VAL A 2 -2.65 0.80 -32.34
CA VAL A 2 -3.51 -0.08 -31.55
C VAL A 2 -4.11 0.76 -30.42
N ALA A 3 -5.43 0.95 -30.45
CA ALA A 3 -6.16 1.61 -29.38
C ALA A 3 -5.85 0.91 -28.05
N ARG A 4 -5.20 1.62 -27.11
CA ARG A 4 -5.02 1.11 -25.76
C ARG A 4 -6.36 1.20 -25.04
N ALA A 5 -7.07 0.09 -24.98
CA ALA A 5 -8.15 -0.05 -24.02
C ALA A 5 -7.52 -0.04 -22.61
N THR A 6 -7.44 1.14 -21.99
CA THR A 6 -7.10 1.31 -20.58
C THR A 6 -8.24 0.76 -19.76
N SER A 7 -8.18 -0.54 -19.42
CA SER A 7 -9.20 -1.16 -18.59
C SER A 7 -8.83 -0.97 -17.13
N TRP A 8 -9.28 0.16 -16.57
CA TRP A 8 -9.37 0.33 -15.13
C TRP A 8 -10.29 -0.76 -14.58
N SER A 9 -9.66 -1.87 -14.15
CA SER A 9 -10.36 -2.97 -13.52
C SER A 9 -10.68 -2.63 -12.06
N LEU A 10 -11.73 -3.23 -11.50
CA LEU A 10 -12.09 -3.09 -10.09
C LEU A 10 -10.89 -3.20 -9.13
N PRO A 11 -9.97 -4.19 -9.23
CA PRO A 11 -8.82 -4.24 -8.33
C PRO A 11 -7.83 -3.09 -8.54
N ALA A 12 -7.69 -2.57 -9.77
CA ALA A 12 -6.80 -1.43 -10.04
C ALA A 12 -7.35 -0.15 -9.42
N VAL A 13 -8.67 0.06 -9.52
CA VAL A 13 -9.37 1.15 -8.84
C VAL A 13 -9.23 0.98 -7.33
N GLY A 14 -9.48 -0.22 -6.80
CA GLY A 14 -9.31 -0.50 -5.38
C GLY A 14 -7.89 -0.22 -4.87
N ALA A 15 -6.86 -0.66 -5.59
CA ALA A 15 -5.47 -0.42 -5.24
C ALA A 15 -5.12 1.09 -5.27
N ALA A 16 -5.58 1.82 -6.28
CA ALA A 16 -5.34 3.25 -6.39
C ALA A 16 -6.08 4.03 -5.30
N SER A 17 -7.33 3.66 -5.01
CA SER A 17 -8.11 4.23 -3.91
C SER A 17 -7.47 3.95 -2.55
N TRP A 18 -6.95 2.74 -2.34
CA TRP A 18 -6.22 2.40 -1.12
C TRP A 18 -5.00 3.31 -0.93
N CYS A 19 -4.21 3.53 -1.98
CA CYS A 19 -3.09 4.49 -1.95
C CYS A 19 -3.56 5.91 -1.67
N ALA A 20 -4.62 6.38 -2.34
CA ALA A 20 -5.14 7.74 -2.19
C ALA A 20 -5.65 8.01 -0.77
N VAL A 21 -6.43 7.08 -0.20
CA VAL A 21 -6.93 7.17 1.17
C VAL A 21 -5.78 7.26 2.16
N PHE A 22 -4.76 6.40 2.04
CA PHE A 22 -3.61 6.47 2.92
C PHE A 22 -2.77 7.72 2.74
N ALA A 23 -2.60 8.19 1.50
CA ALA A 23 -1.85 9.41 1.24
C ALA A 23 -2.55 10.59 1.92
N ALA A 24 -3.89 10.67 1.82
CA ALA A 24 -4.68 11.68 2.51
C ALA A 24 -4.53 11.60 4.04
N VAL A 25 -4.55 10.40 4.62
CA VAL A 25 -4.33 10.21 6.07
C VAL A 25 -2.94 10.69 6.49
N HIS A 26 -1.89 10.36 5.74
CA HIS A 26 -0.53 10.81 6.06
C HIS A 26 -0.37 12.32 5.90
N LEU A 27 -0.96 12.92 4.85
CA LEU A 27 -0.95 14.37 4.67
C LEU A 27 -1.71 15.09 5.78
N PHE A 28 -2.86 14.55 6.19
CA PHE A 28 -3.62 15.07 7.33
C PHE A 28 -2.76 15.09 8.60
N TRP A 29 -2.05 14.00 8.90
CA TRP A 29 -1.12 13.96 10.03
C TRP A 29 0.06 14.92 9.85
N ALA A 30 0.59 15.04 8.63
CA ALA A 30 1.75 15.88 8.33
C ALA A 30 1.46 17.38 8.52
N VAL A 31 0.24 17.83 8.20
CA VAL A 31 -0.18 19.23 8.41
C VAL A 31 -0.67 19.52 9.82
N GLY A 32 -0.61 18.53 10.72
CA GLY A 32 -0.83 18.72 12.14
C GLY A 32 -2.05 17.99 12.72
N GLY A 33 -2.77 17.20 11.93
CA GLY A 33 -3.83 16.32 12.42
C GLY A 33 -3.29 15.24 13.37
N SER A 34 -4.03 14.91 14.44
CA SER A 34 -3.61 13.91 15.44
C SER A 34 -4.57 12.71 15.57
N THR A 35 -5.76 12.80 14.99
CA THR A 35 -6.77 11.73 15.06
C THR A 35 -6.22 10.43 14.49
N GLY A 36 -6.20 9.37 15.30
CA GLY A 36 -5.70 8.05 14.92
C GLY A 36 -4.18 7.95 14.76
N LEU A 37 -3.42 9.03 14.98
CA LEU A 37 -1.96 8.99 14.86
C LEU A 37 -1.32 8.21 16.02
N ALA A 38 -1.83 8.37 17.23
CA ALA A 38 -1.35 7.64 18.40
C ALA A 38 -1.51 6.11 18.24
N SER A 39 -2.60 5.68 17.62
CA SER A 39 -2.82 4.25 17.35
C SER A 39 -2.01 3.73 16.15
N ALA A 40 -1.48 4.61 15.31
CA ALA A 40 -0.71 4.25 14.12
C ALA A 40 0.80 4.25 14.35
N ALA A 41 1.30 5.22 15.12
CA ALA A 41 2.72 5.52 15.27
C ALA A 41 3.15 5.62 16.75
N GLY A 42 2.22 5.43 17.69
CA GLY A 42 2.46 5.53 19.12
C GLY A 42 2.27 6.93 19.68
N SER A 43 2.06 7.00 20.98
CA SER A 43 1.73 8.26 21.68
C SER A 43 2.86 9.30 21.68
N GLU A 44 4.12 8.86 21.72
CA GLU A 44 5.30 9.74 21.69
C GLU A 44 5.40 10.53 20.38
N MET A 45 5.12 9.88 19.24
CA MET A 45 5.15 10.52 17.91
C MET A 45 4.10 11.64 17.76
N VAL A 46 2.99 11.55 18.50
CA VAL A 46 1.94 12.58 18.52
C VAL A 46 2.37 13.80 19.33
N THR A 47 3.06 13.57 20.45
CA THR A 47 3.46 14.62 21.40
C THR A 47 4.70 15.37 20.90
N ASP A 48 5.74 14.63 20.50
CA ASP A 48 7.05 15.22 20.20
C ASP A 48 7.17 15.66 18.73
N ARG A 49 6.39 15.05 17.83
CA ARG A 49 6.36 15.29 16.38
C ARG A 49 7.74 15.65 15.79
N PRO A 50 8.75 14.77 15.94
CA PRO A 50 10.09 15.08 15.47
C PRO A 50 10.06 15.39 13.97
N THR A 51 10.78 16.42 13.54
CA THR A 51 10.72 16.91 12.15
C THR A 51 11.05 15.81 11.13
N VAL A 52 11.98 14.91 11.48
CA VAL A 52 12.34 13.75 10.65
C VAL A 52 11.14 12.82 10.43
N PHE A 53 10.33 12.55 11.47
CA PHE A 53 9.11 11.76 11.36
C PHE A 53 8.08 12.44 10.46
N VAL A 54 7.88 13.76 10.61
CA VAL A 54 6.93 14.51 9.76
C VAL A 54 7.37 14.51 8.29
N VAL A 55 8.64 14.81 8.02
CA VAL A 55 9.16 14.93 6.65
C VAL A 55 9.22 13.57 5.96
N PHE A 56 9.85 12.57 6.58
CA PHE A 56 10.06 11.28 5.93
C PHE A 56 8.93 10.29 6.21
N GLY A 57 8.48 10.22 7.46
CA GLY A 57 7.43 9.28 7.90
C GLY A 57 6.03 9.67 7.43
N LEU A 58 5.73 10.97 7.26
CA LEU A 58 4.41 11.43 6.82
C LEU A 58 4.43 11.93 5.37
N PHE A 59 5.13 13.02 5.06
CA PHE A 59 5.18 13.54 3.69
C PHE A 59 5.85 12.56 2.72
N GLY A 60 6.97 11.94 3.12
CA GLY A 60 7.68 10.95 2.31
C GLY A 60 6.82 9.74 1.98
N VAL A 61 6.09 9.20 2.97
CA VAL A 61 5.17 8.07 2.76
C VAL A 61 3.98 8.48 1.88
N ALA A 62 3.40 9.66 2.09
CA ALA A 62 2.35 10.19 1.21
C ALA A 62 2.83 10.28 -0.24
N ALA A 63 4.03 10.82 -0.48
CA ALA A 63 4.63 10.89 -1.82
C ALA A 63 4.83 9.50 -2.44
N LEU A 64 5.28 8.52 -1.65
CA LEU A 64 5.43 7.14 -2.10
C LEU A 64 4.09 6.49 -2.48
N LEU A 65 3.02 6.79 -1.74
CA LEU A 65 1.67 6.30 -2.04
C LEU A 65 1.12 6.91 -3.33
N LEU A 66 1.35 8.21 -3.57
CA LEU A 66 1.03 8.87 -4.84
C LEU A 66 1.83 8.26 -5.99
N ALA A 67 3.12 7.96 -5.79
CA ALA A 67 3.91 7.20 -6.75
C ALA A 67 3.36 5.78 -6.97
N GLY A 68 2.78 5.16 -5.94
CA GLY A 68 2.03 3.90 -6.04
C GLY A 68 0.84 3.98 -7.01
N ILE A 69 0.08 5.09 -6.99
CA ILE A 69 -1.00 5.33 -7.96
C ILE A 69 -0.43 5.39 -9.39
N MET A 70 0.65 6.15 -9.58
CA MET A 70 1.33 6.24 -10.88
C MET A 70 1.86 4.88 -11.35
N LEU A 71 2.37 4.06 -10.42
CA LEU A 71 2.82 2.71 -10.70
C LEU A 71 1.66 1.81 -11.17
N ILE A 72 0.49 1.89 -10.52
CA ILE A 72 -0.72 1.16 -10.94
C ILE A 72 -1.15 1.62 -12.34
N MET A 73 -1.18 2.93 -12.59
CA MET A 73 -1.49 3.49 -13.91
C MET A 73 -0.54 2.97 -14.99
N ALA A 74 0.76 2.91 -14.70
CA ALA A 74 1.74 2.35 -15.61
C ALA A 74 1.51 0.83 -15.84
N ALA A 75 1.22 0.08 -14.77
CA ALA A 75 0.99 -1.36 -14.85
C ALA A 75 -0.26 -1.72 -15.69
N VAL A 76 -1.35 -0.96 -15.57
CA VAL A 76 -2.55 -1.16 -16.40
C VAL A 76 -2.40 -0.59 -17.82
N GLY A 77 -1.28 0.07 -18.12
CA GLY A 77 -0.98 0.62 -19.44
C GLY A 77 -1.67 1.95 -19.73
N ALA A 78 -2.15 2.66 -18.70
CA ALA A 78 -2.70 4.00 -18.83
C ALA A 78 -1.63 5.05 -19.19
N ILE A 79 -0.38 4.83 -18.76
CA ILE A 79 0.75 5.73 -19.04
C ILE A 79 1.97 4.97 -19.57
N GLY A 80 2.73 5.62 -20.45
CA GLY A 80 4.03 5.16 -20.96
C GLY A 80 4.00 3.91 -21.85
N PRO A 81 5.13 3.41 -22.36
CA PRO A 81 5.18 2.31 -23.35
C PRO A 81 4.87 0.92 -22.77
N VAL A 82 4.66 -0.08 -23.63
CA VAL A 82 4.35 -1.47 -23.21
C VAL A 82 5.46 -2.07 -22.34
N ARG A 83 6.73 -1.73 -22.60
CA ARG A 83 7.88 -2.16 -21.79
C ARG A 83 7.77 -1.64 -20.35
N LEU A 84 7.46 -0.35 -20.18
CA LEU A 84 7.23 0.24 -18.86
C LEU A 84 6.11 -0.49 -18.13
N SER A 85 5.02 -0.78 -18.83
CA SER A 85 3.89 -1.51 -18.27
C SER A 85 4.25 -2.93 -17.81
N ARG A 86 5.26 -3.58 -18.40
CA ARG A 86 5.78 -4.89 -17.94
C ARG A 86 6.59 -4.75 -16.66
N VAL A 87 7.51 -3.79 -16.63
CA VAL A 87 8.34 -3.50 -15.45
C VAL A 87 7.47 -3.07 -14.28
N ALA A 88 6.57 -2.10 -14.49
CA ALA A 88 5.62 -1.62 -13.50
C ALA A 88 4.79 -2.77 -12.92
N ASN A 89 4.31 -3.68 -13.77
CA ASN A 89 3.55 -4.85 -13.31
C ASN A 89 4.39 -5.83 -12.48
N ALA A 90 5.71 -5.95 -12.71
CA ALA A 90 6.59 -6.74 -11.85
C ALA A 90 6.78 -6.06 -10.49
N VAL A 91 6.99 -4.74 -10.48
CA VAL A 91 7.11 -3.95 -9.24
C VAL A 91 5.81 -4.01 -8.42
N VAL A 92 4.62 -3.90 -9.06
CA VAL A 92 3.32 -4.07 -8.37
C VAL A 92 3.21 -5.44 -7.69
N VAL A 93 3.74 -6.50 -8.30
CA VAL A 93 3.75 -7.84 -7.67
C VAL A 93 4.66 -7.88 -6.46
N VAL A 94 5.87 -7.32 -6.57
CA VAL A 94 6.82 -7.28 -5.45
C VAL A 94 6.23 -6.47 -4.30
N VAL A 95 5.78 -5.24 -4.56
CA VAL A 95 5.16 -4.37 -3.55
C VAL A 95 3.94 -5.04 -2.92
N GLY A 96 3.03 -5.58 -3.74
CA GLY A 96 1.83 -6.26 -3.24
C GLY A 96 2.16 -7.48 -2.38
N GLY A 97 3.13 -8.29 -2.81
CA GLY A 97 3.61 -9.45 -2.05
C GLY A 97 4.24 -9.03 -0.72
N SER A 98 5.12 -8.02 -0.73
CA SER A 98 5.73 -7.48 0.49
C SER A 98 4.70 -6.94 1.47
N LEU A 99 3.64 -6.26 1.00
CA LEU A 99 2.56 -5.77 1.86
C LEU A 99 1.75 -6.91 2.50
N VAL A 100 1.42 -7.95 1.73
CA VAL A 100 0.73 -9.14 2.28
C VAL A 100 1.60 -9.85 3.30
N ILE A 101 2.87 -10.13 2.96
CA ILE A 101 3.81 -10.80 3.85
C ILE A 101 3.96 -9.98 5.13
N ARG A 102 4.19 -8.67 5.03
CA ARG A 102 4.30 -7.79 6.20
C ARG A 102 3.04 -7.83 7.05
N GLY A 103 1.86 -7.65 6.45
CA GLY A 103 0.59 -7.63 7.16
C GLY A 103 0.34 -8.94 7.92
N LEU A 104 0.50 -10.09 7.25
CA LEU A 104 0.29 -11.40 7.86
C LEU A 104 1.38 -11.77 8.87
N LEU A 105 2.64 -11.44 8.59
CA LEU A 105 3.75 -11.74 9.50
C LEU A 105 3.61 -10.95 10.79
N LEU A 106 3.32 -9.65 10.71
CA LEU A 106 3.09 -8.83 11.90
C LEU A 106 1.83 -9.26 12.66
N GLU A 107 0.80 -9.72 11.94
CA GLU A 107 -0.40 -10.28 12.56
C GLU A 107 -0.06 -11.52 13.40
N VAL A 108 0.71 -12.44 12.84
CA VAL A 108 1.15 -13.65 13.55
C VAL A 108 2.06 -13.28 14.71
N LEU A 109 3.12 -12.50 14.49
CA LEU A 109 4.11 -12.17 15.52
C LEU A 109 3.51 -11.43 16.73
N LEU A 110 2.60 -10.48 16.48
CA LEU A 110 1.90 -9.76 17.56
C LEU A 110 0.84 -10.65 18.23
N GLY A 111 0.15 -11.49 17.46
CA GLY A 111 -0.85 -12.42 17.98
C GLY A 111 -0.26 -13.53 18.85
N THR A 112 0.94 -14.02 18.52
CA THR A 112 1.67 -15.05 19.27
C THR A 112 2.63 -14.49 20.31
N ASP A 113 2.70 -13.16 20.47
CA ASP A 113 3.61 -12.45 21.38
C ASP A 113 5.07 -12.95 21.27
N THR A 114 5.50 -13.24 20.03
CA THR A 114 6.79 -13.87 19.80
C THR A 114 7.91 -12.90 20.14
N GLY A 115 8.79 -13.30 21.06
CA GLY A 115 9.88 -12.46 21.54
C GLY A 115 9.44 -11.31 22.46
N GLY A 116 8.21 -11.34 23.00
CA GLY A 116 7.68 -10.30 23.89
C GLY A 116 7.27 -9.01 23.17
N LEU A 117 7.13 -9.06 21.84
CA LEU A 117 6.90 -7.91 20.96
C LEU A 117 5.64 -7.11 21.34
N ARG A 118 4.56 -7.79 21.76
CA ARG A 118 3.31 -7.14 22.17
C ARG A 118 3.50 -6.35 23.47
N THR A 119 4.36 -6.85 24.35
CA THR A 119 4.68 -6.20 25.62
C THR A 119 5.56 -4.97 25.42
N SER A 120 6.47 -4.99 24.43
CA SER A 120 7.37 -3.86 24.14
C SER A 120 6.70 -2.67 23.45
N ILE A 121 5.70 -2.91 22.60
CA ILE A 121 4.95 -1.87 21.87
C ILE A 121 3.79 -1.32 22.72
N GLY A 122 3.40 -2.06 23.76
CA GLY A 122 2.26 -1.71 24.61
C GLY A 122 0.94 -2.30 24.10
N PRO A 123 -0.01 -2.57 25.01
CA PRO A 123 -1.21 -3.35 24.72
C PRO A 123 -2.19 -2.65 23.79
N LEU A 124 -2.33 -1.32 23.90
CA LEU A 124 -3.28 -0.55 23.09
C LEU A 124 -2.79 -0.41 21.64
N GLU A 125 -1.51 -0.11 21.43
CA GLU A 125 -0.90 0.05 20.10
C GLU A 125 -0.86 -1.28 19.34
N SER A 126 -0.58 -2.38 20.04
CA SER A 126 -0.64 -3.73 19.49
C SER A 126 -2.06 -4.12 19.07
N ALA A 127 -3.07 -3.78 19.89
CA ALA A 127 -4.47 -4.08 19.57
C ALA A 127 -4.95 -3.35 18.31
N TRP A 128 -4.60 -2.06 18.13
CA TRP A 128 -4.93 -1.32 16.92
C TRP A 128 -4.17 -1.82 15.69
N SER A 129 -2.92 -2.23 15.87
CA SER A 129 -2.12 -2.83 14.80
C SER A 129 -2.75 -4.11 14.27
N LEU A 130 -3.18 -5.01 15.16
CA LEU A 130 -3.87 -6.25 14.81
C LEU A 130 -5.26 -6.00 14.23
N ALA A 131 -6.07 -5.16 14.87
CA ALA A 131 -7.47 -4.99 14.48
C ALA A 131 -7.65 -4.20 13.18
N LEU A 132 -6.77 -3.23 12.90
CA LEU A 132 -6.96 -2.27 11.82
C LEU A 132 -5.78 -2.25 10.85
N TRP A 133 -4.55 -2.00 11.33
CA TRP A 133 -3.45 -1.67 10.43
C TRP A 133 -2.96 -2.86 9.61
N ASN A 134 -2.71 -4.00 10.24
CA ASN A 134 -2.19 -5.20 9.58
C ASN A 134 -3.18 -5.81 8.57
N PRO A 135 -4.47 -6.04 8.90
CA PRO A 135 -5.45 -6.49 7.92
C PRO A 135 -5.54 -5.54 6.73
N TRP A 136 -5.46 -4.24 6.99
CA TRP A 136 -5.60 -3.24 5.95
C TRP A 136 -4.36 -3.14 5.04
N PHE A 137 -3.15 -3.38 5.55
CA PHE A 137 -1.95 -3.60 4.72
C PHE A 137 -2.08 -4.86 3.85
N ALA A 138 -2.61 -5.96 4.40
CA ALA A 138 -2.83 -7.18 3.65
C ALA A 138 -3.86 -6.98 2.53
N ILE A 139 -4.97 -6.27 2.79
CA ILE A 139 -5.98 -5.90 1.79
C ILE A 139 -5.35 -5.09 0.65
N GLY A 140 -4.55 -4.07 0.97
CA GLY A 140 -3.81 -3.29 -0.03
C GLY A 140 -2.91 -4.17 -0.89
N GLY A 141 -2.13 -5.05 -0.26
CA GLY A 141 -1.27 -6.00 -0.96
C GLY A 141 -2.03 -6.95 -1.88
N VAL A 142 -3.17 -7.48 -1.44
CA VAL A 142 -4.05 -8.33 -2.26
C VAL A 142 -4.60 -7.57 -3.47
N LEU A 143 -5.01 -6.31 -3.30
CA LEU A 143 -5.49 -5.48 -4.43
C LEU A 143 -4.39 -5.24 -5.47
N PHE A 144 -3.15 -5.01 -5.03
CA PHE A 144 -1.98 -4.88 -5.92
C PHE A 144 -1.72 -6.18 -6.69
N LEU A 145 -1.69 -7.31 -5.99
CA LEU A 145 -1.49 -8.63 -6.61
C LEU A 145 -2.62 -8.97 -7.59
N TRP A 146 -3.87 -8.70 -7.23
CA TRP A 146 -5.02 -8.97 -8.09
C TRP A 146 -4.99 -8.09 -9.34
N THR A 147 -4.61 -6.82 -9.20
CA THR A 147 -4.36 -5.93 -10.33
C THR A 147 -3.32 -6.53 -11.28
N ALA A 148 -2.18 -6.97 -10.74
CA ALA A 148 -1.12 -7.53 -11.58
C ALA A 148 -1.54 -8.84 -12.27
N LEU A 149 -2.30 -9.70 -11.59
CA LEU A 149 -2.86 -10.93 -12.17
C LEU A 149 -3.85 -10.62 -13.31
N ARG A 150 -4.71 -9.60 -13.15
CA ARG A 150 -5.64 -9.17 -14.20
C ARG A 150 -4.90 -8.65 -15.43
N VAL A 151 -3.91 -7.78 -15.23
CA VAL A 151 -3.05 -7.26 -16.32
C VAL A 151 -2.37 -8.40 -17.07
N ARG A 152 -1.80 -9.38 -16.36
CA ARG A 152 -1.19 -10.57 -16.98
C ARG A 152 -2.19 -11.38 -17.80
N ARG A 153 -3.40 -11.61 -17.28
CA ARG A 153 -4.47 -12.37 -17.98
C ARG A 153 -4.91 -11.66 -19.26
N MET A 154 -5.13 -10.34 -19.21
CA MET A 154 -5.53 -9.55 -20.38
C MET A 154 -4.47 -9.61 -21.49
N ARG A 155 -3.19 -9.48 -21.12
CA ARG A 155 -2.09 -9.59 -22.09
C ARG A 155 -2.00 -10.96 -22.74
N ARG A 156 -2.18 -12.04 -21.97
CA ARG A 156 -2.18 -13.42 -22.52
C ARG A 156 -3.28 -13.61 -23.56
N ARG A 157 -4.50 -13.12 -23.28
CA ARG A 157 -5.62 -13.18 -24.23
C ARG A 157 -5.35 -12.42 -25.53
N ALA A 158 -4.70 -11.26 -25.45
CA ALA A 158 -4.33 -10.48 -26.62
C ALA A 158 -3.25 -11.16 -27.49
N HIS A 159 -2.37 -11.99 -26.90
CA HIS A 159 -1.36 -12.76 -27.65
C HIS A 159 -1.93 -14.05 -28.27
N SER A 160 -3.04 -14.58 -27.77
CA SER A 160 -3.68 -15.79 -28.32
C SER A 160 -4.71 -15.48 -29.41
N SER A 161 -4.95 -14.21 -29.73
CA SER A 161 -5.96 -13.74 -30.68
C SER A 161 -5.38 -13.01 -31.90
N GLY A 162 -4.04 -12.95 -32.01
CA GLY A 162 -3.32 -12.46 -33.18
C GLY A 162 -2.33 -13.51 -33.65
#